data_AF-A0A6B3H3C6-F1
#
_entry.id   AF-A0A6B3H3C6-F1
#
_cell.length_a   1.000
_cell.length_b   1.000
_cell.length_c   1.000
_cell.angle_alpha   90.00
_cell.angle_beta   90.00
_cell.angle_gamma   90.00
#
_symmetry.space_group_name_H-M   'P 1'
#
loop_
_entity.id
_entity.type
_entity.pdbx_description
1 polymer ?
#
loop_
_entity_poly.entity_id
_entity_poly.type
_entity_poly.pdbx_seq_one_letter_code
_entity_poly.pdbx_strand_id
1 'polypeptide(L)'
;MTSFAPAVRNHRRTALAVVLCGGLVAALTACAGEDPDKGTNGVGKLSAEQIDDKARAAADSADGVRLAGTLVSKGGTYMLNMKLSDKGGTGSVSSKKRSFVLLRVEDELFIKAD
;
A
#
# COMPACT_ATOMS: atom_id res chain seq x y z
N MET A 1 15.88 -64.18 -40.14
CA MET A 1 15.22 -63.58 -38.95
C MET A 1 16.01 -62.34 -38.57
N THR A 2 15.37 -61.19 -38.69
CA THR A 2 15.94 -59.84 -38.50
C THR A 2 16.05 -59.54 -37.01
N SER A 3 17.24 -59.12 -36.56
CA SER A 3 17.45 -58.66 -35.18
C SER A 3 17.44 -57.14 -35.16
N PHE A 4 16.35 -56.56 -34.65
CA PHE A 4 16.22 -55.13 -34.40
C PHE A 4 16.91 -54.80 -33.07
N ALA A 5 18.08 -54.16 -33.13
CA ALA A 5 18.70 -53.55 -31.95
C ALA A 5 17.83 -52.37 -31.48
N PRO A 6 17.49 -52.26 -30.18
CA PRO A 6 16.44 -51.35 -29.75
C PRO A 6 16.94 -49.90 -29.68
N ALA A 7 16.02 -48.97 -29.96
CA ALA A 7 16.19 -47.52 -29.96
C ALA A 7 16.47 -46.89 -28.57
N VAL A 8 17.16 -47.60 -27.67
CA VAL A 8 17.39 -47.19 -26.27
C VAL A 8 18.32 -45.99 -26.17
N ARG A 9 19.20 -45.79 -27.16
CA ARG A 9 20.20 -44.71 -27.13
C ARG A 9 19.60 -43.33 -27.36
N ASN A 10 18.50 -43.23 -28.10
CA ASN A 10 17.87 -41.95 -28.46
C ASN A 10 16.99 -41.39 -27.33
N HIS A 11 16.29 -42.25 -26.59
CA HIS A 11 15.46 -41.84 -25.45
C HIS A 11 16.26 -41.25 -24.29
N ARG A 12 17.49 -41.74 -24.07
CA ARG A 12 18.38 -41.19 -23.03
C ARG A 12 18.82 -39.75 -23.35
N ARG A 13 19.04 -39.43 -24.62
CA ARG A 13 19.44 -38.08 -25.07
C ARG A 13 18.28 -37.09 -25.01
N THR A 14 17.06 -37.53 -25.35
CA THR A 14 15.85 -36.68 -25.23
C THR A 14 15.48 -36.42 -23.78
N ALA A 15 15.58 -37.42 -22.91
CA ALA A 15 15.36 -37.22 -21.47
C ALA A 15 16.37 -36.23 -20.86
N LEU A 16 17.65 -36.34 -21.22
CA LEU A 16 18.69 -35.38 -20.80
C LEU A 16 18.41 -33.97 -21.29
N ALA A 17 17.99 -33.78 -22.54
CA ALA A 17 17.66 -32.46 -23.08
C ALA A 17 16.47 -31.81 -22.38
N VAL A 18 15.43 -32.59 -22.03
CA VAL A 18 14.27 -32.09 -21.26
C VAL A 18 14.65 -31.72 -19.83
N VAL A 19 15.50 -32.52 -19.17
CA VAL A 19 16.02 -32.20 -17.83
C VAL A 19 16.91 -30.95 -17.86
N LEU A 20 17.75 -30.78 -18.89
CA LEU A 20 18.58 -29.59 -19.08
C LEU A 20 17.74 -28.34 -19.34
N CYS A 21 16.77 -28.40 -20.26
CA CYS A 21 15.88 -27.26 -20.52
C CYS A 21 14.99 -26.94 -19.32
N GLY A 22 14.43 -27.95 -18.64
CA GLY A 22 13.65 -27.76 -17.41
C GLY A 22 14.47 -27.20 -16.26
N GLY A 23 15.72 -27.66 -16.09
CA GLY A 23 16.67 -27.13 -15.12
C GLY A 23 17.09 -25.69 -15.41
N LEU A 24 17.23 -25.32 -16.69
CA LEU A 24 17.55 -23.95 -17.10
C LEU A 24 16.39 -23.00 -16.77
N VAL A 25 15.14 -23.38 -17.07
CA VAL A 25 13.97 -22.56 -16.75
C VAL A 25 13.83 -22.35 -15.23
N ALA A 26 14.06 -23.39 -14.43
CA ALA A 26 14.04 -23.26 -12.97
C ALA A 26 15.17 -22.36 -12.42
N ALA A 27 16.37 -22.44 -13.00
CA ALA A 27 17.50 -21.57 -12.63
C ALA A 27 17.26 -20.09 -13.02
N LEU A 28 16.63 -19.84 -14.19
CA LEU A 28 16.27 -18.48 -14.60
C LEU A 28 15.18 -17.86 -13.69
N THR A 29 14.21 -18.65 -13.20
CA THR A 29 13.24 -18.16 -12.21
C THR A 29 13.86 -17.87 -10.84
N ALA A 30 14.96 -18.55 -10.49
CA ALA A 30 15.69 -18.31 -9.25
C ALA A 30 16.55 -17.03 -9.32
N CYS A 31 17.00 -16.62 -10.51
CA CYS A 31 17.77 -15.38 -10.71
C CYS A 31 16.92 -14.16 -11.09
N ALA A 32 15.61 -14.32 -11.33
CA ALA A 32 14.66 -13.22 -11.53
C ALA A 32 13.90 -12.83 -10.24
N GLY A 33 14.18 -13.54 -9.13
CA GLY A 33 13.31 -13.60 -7.96
C GLY A 33 13.76 -12.73 -6.80
N GLU A 34 13.78 -11.41 -6.98
CA GLU A 34 13.66 -10.53 -5.81
C GLU A 34 12.28 -9.90 -5.85
N ASP A 35 11.43 -10.36 -4.93
CA ASP A 35 10.09 -9.80 -4.73
C ASP A 35 10.25 -8.29 -4.50
N PRO A 36 9.75 -7.43 -5.40
CA PRO A 36 9.94 -5.98 -5.31
C PRO A 36 9.31 -5.39 -4.04
N ASP A 37 8.46 -6.17 -3.36
CA ASP A 37 7.83 -5.82 -2.08
C ASP A 37 8.44 -6.55 -0.88
N LYS A 38 9.58 -7.23 -1.04
CA LYS A 38 10.29 -7.85 0.09
C LYS A 38 10.71 -6.78 1.09
N GLY A 39 10.19 -6.87 2.31
CA GLY A 39 10.47 -5.91 3.38
C GLY A 39 9.61 -4.64 3.36
N THR A 40 8.57 -4.57 2.51
CA THR A 40 7.57 -3.48 2.52
C THR A 40 6.31 -3.91 3.30
N ASN A 41 5.32 -3.02 3.37
CA ASN A 41 3.99 -3.32 3.91
C ASN A 41 3.08 -4.06 2.89
N GLY A 42 3.63 -4.52 1.76
CA GLY A 42 2.92 -5.28 0.73
C GLY A 42 1.96 -4.47 -0.13
N VAL A 43 1.96 -3.13 -0.02
CA VAL A 43 1.09 -2.25 -0.83
C VAL A 43 1.47 -2.28 -2.31
N GLY A 44 2.75 -2.49 -2.65
CA GLY A 44 3.20 -2.52 -4.06
C GLY A 44 2.63 -3.69 -4.87
N LYS A 45 2.10 -4.73 -4.20
CA LYS A 45 1.46 -5.89 -4.83
C LYS A 45 0.01 -5.63 -5.21
N LEU A 46 -0.59 -4.57 -4.69
CA LEU A 46 -2.01 -4.28 -4.85
C LEU A 46 -2.23 -3.43 -6.10
N SER A 47 -3.35 -3.67 -6.79
CA SER A 47 -3.81 -2.75 -7.83
C SER A 47 -4.21 -1.41 -7.20
N ALA A 48 -4.25 -0.35 -8.01
CA ALA A 48 -4.71 0.97 -7.53
C ALA A 48 -6.11 0.90 -6.91
N GLU A 49 -7.01 0.10 -7.49
CA GLU A 49 -8.36 -0.14 -6.96
C GLU A 49 -8.33 -0.82 -5.59
N GLN A 50 -7.51 -1.86 -5.43
CA GLN A 50 -7.34 -2.53 -4.13
C GLN A 50 -6.74 -1.62 -3.06
N ILE A 51 -5.88 -0.67 -3.44
CA ILE A 51 -5.34 0.33 -2.52
C ILE A 51 -6.44 1.30 -2.09
N ASP A 52 -7.22 1.83 -3.04
CA ASP A 52 -8.32 2.76 -2.77
C ASP A 52 -9.37 2.10 -1.85
N ASP A 53 -9.83 0.90 -2.20
CA ASP A 53 -10.83 0.15 -1.43
C ASP A 53 -10.39 -0.08 0.02
N LYS A 54 -9.15 -0.54 0.22
CA LYS A 54 -8.60 -0.78 1.56
C LYS A 54 -8.39 0.50 2.35
N ALA A 55 -7.92 1.57 1.69
CA ALA A 55 -7.70 2.86 2.35
C ALA A 55 -9.03 3.47 2.81
N ARG A 56 -10.07 3.41 1.96
CA ARG A 56 -11.42 3.86 2.30
C ARG A 56 -12.02 3.04 3.43
N ALA A 57 -11.97 1.72 3.32
CA ALA A 57 -12.46 0.83 4.38
C ALA A 57 -11.78 1.12 5.74
N ALA A 58 -10.47 1.36 5.74
CA ALA A 58 -9.73 1.74 6.94
C ALA A 58 -10.20 3.09 7.50
N ALA A 59 -10.36 4.10 6.63
CA ALA A 59 -10.85 5.42 7.03
C ALA A 59 -12.28 5.36 7.58
N ASP A 60 -13.18 4.61 6.93
CA ASP A 60 -14.57 4.43 7.33
C ASP A 60 -14.71 3.69 8.66
N SER A 61 -13.79 2.76 8.95
CA SER A 61 -13.77 2.00 10.21
C SER A 61 -13.17 2.75 11.40
N ALA A 62 -12.59 3.94 11.19
CA ALA A 62 -11.88 4.65 12.23
C ALA A 62 -12.85 5.42 13.15
N ASP A 63 -12.86 5.09 14.44
CA ASP A 63 -13.65 5.82 15.46
C ASP A 63 -13.17 7.28 15.63
N GLY A 64 -11.92 7.55 15.27
CA GLY A 64 -11.35 8.89 15.33
C GLY A 64 -10.03 8.98 14.59
N VAL A 65 -9.69 10.20 14.16
CA VAL A 65 -8.53 10.48 13.33
C VAL A 65 -7.76 11.68 13.85
N ARG A 66 -6.47 11.73 13.53
CA ARG A 66 -5.66 12.94 13.66
C ARG A 66 -5.48 13.56 12.28
N LEU A 67 -5.96 14.79 12.11
CA LEU A 67 -5.77 15.58 10.89
C LEU A 67 -4.68 16.61 11.13
N ALA A 68 -3.56 16.51 10.41
CA ALA A 68 -2.49 17.50 10.43
C ALA A 68 -2.12 17.89 9.00
N GLY A 69 -2.06 19.18 8.71
CA GLY A 69 -1.70 19.63 7.36
C GLY A 69 -1.97 21.10 7.10
N THR A 70 -1.76 21.49 5.84
CA THR A 70 -1.94 22.86 5.37
C THR A 70 -3.14 22.91 4.44
N LEU A 71 -4.16 23.69 4.83
CA LEU A 71 -5.34 23.97 4.03
C LEU A 71 -5.13 25.27 3.25
N VAL A 72 -5.22 25.19 1.92
CA VAL A 72 -5.22 26.35 1.03
C VAL A 72 -6.65 26.61 0.58
N SER A 73 -7.16 27.80 0.91
CA SER A 73 -8.50 28.25 0.52
C SER A 73 -8.45 29.65 -0.09
N LYS A 74 -9.58 30.12 -0.64
CA LYS A 74 -9.71 31.50 -1.13
C LYS A 74 -9.38 32.55 -0.04
N GLY A 75 -9.62 32.24 1.23
CA GLY A 75 -9.35 33.13 2.38
C GLY A 75 -7.90 33.11 2.87
N GLY A 76 -7.07 32.20 2.38
CA GLY A 76 -5.67 32.08 2.73
C GLY A 76 -5.23 30.66 3.07
N THR A 77 -4.02 30.57 3.61
CA THR A 77 -3.37 29.33 4.03
C THR A 77 -3.48 29.17 5.54
N TYR A 78 -3.97 28.01 5.97
CA TYR A 78 -4.15 27.65 7.37
C TYR A 78 -3.43 26.34 7.67
N MET A 79 -2.75 26.26 8.80
CA MET A 79 -2.16 25.03 9.31
C MET A 79 -3.12 24.46 10.35
N LEU A 80 -3.51 23.20 10.17
CA LEU A 80 -4.42 22.48 11.04
C LEU A 80 -3.65 21.38 11.77
N ASN A 81 -4.00 21.18 13.05
CA ASN A 81 -3.58 20.02 13.83
C ASN A 81 -4.72 19.65 14.78
N MET A 82 -5.52 18.68 14.37
CA MET A 82 -6.81 18.33 14.97
C MET A 82 -6.86 16.85 15.33
N LYS A 83 -7.60 16.52 16.38
CA LYS A 83 -8.11 15.18 16.69
C LYS A 83 -9.62 15.23 16.54
N LEU A 84 -10.19 14.33 15.74
CA LEU A 84 -11.59 14.32 15.36
C LEU A 84 -12.18 12.94 15.66
N SER A 85 -13.43 12.91 16.10
CA SER A 85 -14.27 11.71 16.19
C SER A 85 -15.72 12.07 15.83
N ASP A 86 -16.60 11.07 15.82
CA ASP A 86 -18.05 11.24 15.65
C ASP A 86 -18.67 12.24 16.65
N LYS A 87 -18.22 12.20 17.91
CA LYS A 87 -18.74 13.01 19.04
C LYS A 87 -18.14 14.40 19.16
N GLY A 88 -17.13 14.74 18.36
CA GLY A 88 -16.51 16.06 18.43
C GLY A 88 -15.05 16.09 18.01
N GLY A 89 -14.31 17.04 18.57
CA GLY A 89 -12.89 17.18 18.24
C GLY A 89 -12.21 18.33 18.94
N THR A 90 -10.89 18.31 18.93
CA THR A 90 -10.07 19.39 19.50
C THR A 90 -8.79 19.58 18.71
N GLY A 91 -8.30 20.80 18.66
CA GLY A 91 -7.00 21.08 18.07
C GLY A 91 -6.76 22.55 17.86
N SER A 92 -5.85 22.85 16.94
CA SER A 92 -5.47 24.21 16.60
C SER A 92 -5.57 24.50 15.11
N VAL A 93 -5.88 25.75 14.83
CA VAL A 93 -5.83 26.33 13.48
C VAL A 93 -4.96 27.58 13.54
N SER A 94 -3.90 27.58 12.73
CA SER A 94 -2.95 28.69 12.65
C SER A 94 -2.95 29.31 11.26
N SER A 95 -2.96 30.62 11.21
CA SER A 95 -2.64 31.42 10.02
C SER A 95 -1.32 32.16 10.27
N LYS A 96 -0.79 32.84 9.24
CA LYS A 96 0.42 33.68 9.42
C LYS A 96 0.30 34.75 10.53
N LYS A 97 -0.93 35.16 10.86
CA LYS A 97 -1.19 36.30 11.75
C LYS A 97 -1.66 35.89 13.14
N ARG A 98 -2.34 34.74 13.25
CA ARG A 98 -3.11 34.35 14.44
C ARG A 98 -3.23 32.83 14.54
N SER A 99 -3.31 32.33 15.77
CA SER A 99 -3.60 30.94 16.12
C SER A 99 -4.87 30.88 16.95
N PHE A 100 -5.66 29.82 16.78
CA PHE A 100 -6.89 29.57 17.52
C PHE A 100 -6.89 28.14 18.03
N VAL A 101 -7.44 27.93 19.22
CA VAL A 101 -7.75 26.59 19.73
C VAL A 101 -9.24 26.34 19.50
N LEU A 102 -9.55 25.18 18.93
CA LEU A 102 -10.91 24.73 18.67
C LEU A 102 -11.26 23.57 19.60
N LEU A 103 -12.49 23.59 20.11
CA LEU A 103 -13.13 22.47 20.78
C LEU A 103 -14.53 22.32 20.19
N ARG A 104 -14.84 21.15 19.66
CA ARG A 104 -16.18 20.76 19.25
C ARG A 104 -16.69 19.70 20.21
N VAL A 105 -17.90 19.89 20.73
CA VAL A 105 -18.64 18.91 21.51
C VAL A 105 -20.01 18.77 20.87
N GLU A 106 -20.34 17.58 20.36
CA GLU A 106 -21.56 17.34 19.59
C GLU A 106 -21.72 18.38 18.45
N ASP A 107 -22.71 19.27 18.51
CA ASP A 107 -22.97 20.29 17.49
C ASP A 107 -22.41 21.68 17.85
N GLU A 108 -21.83 21.84 19.04
CA GLU A 108 -21.31 23.10 19.51
C GLU A 108 -19.81 23.26 19.21
N LEU A 109 -19.43 24.42 18.67
CA LEU A 109 -18.04 24.77 18.39
C LEU A 109 -17.60 25.96 19.24
N PHE A 110 -16.57 25.73 20.04
CA PHE A 110 -15.92 26.71 20.90
C PHE A 110 -14.57 27.12 20.30
N ILE A 111 -14.28 28.41 20.41
CA ILE A 111 -13.03 29.00 19.93
C ILE A 111 -12.38 29.73 21.09
N LYS A 112 -11.14 29.36 21.42
CA LYS A 112 -10.26 30.19 22.24
C LYS A 112 -9.37 31.00 21.30
N ALA A 113 -9.63 32.30 21.29
CA ALA A 113 -8.73 33.31 20.74
C ALA A 113 -7.99 34.00 21.88
N ASP A 114 -6.80 34.51 21.58
CA ASP A 114 -6.01 35.33 22.50
C ASP A 114 -6.34 36.82 22.32
#